data_AF-A0A934F2E5-F1
#
_entry.id   AF-A0A934F2E5-F1
#
_cell.length_a   1.000
_cell.length_b   1.000
_cell.length_c   1.000
_cell.angle_alpha   90.00
_cell.angle_beta   90.00
_cell.angle_gamma   90.00
#
_symmetry.space_group_name_H-M   'P 1'
#
loop_
_entity.id
_entity.type
_entity.pdbx_description
1 polymer ?
#
loop_
_entity_poly.entity_id
_entity_poly.type
_entity_poly.pdbx_seq_one_letter_code
_entity_poly.pdbx_strand_id
1 'polypeptide(L)'
;MRLLSFLTDIETALVAETPVVDGGAWETSRMVSFHQGLARLTLAPRSGNDFPGGAILIQAFLLSDGSQSVKASLTWSGSPHPFTIAVYSTPRMNWKLEASRIASAFLEGPRQESTGFVTEEHHVPLSASA
;
A
#
# COMPACT_ATOMS: atom_id res chain seq x y z
N MET A 1 -8.61 -4.11 16.31
CA MET A 1 -7.39 -3.27 16.14
C MET A 1 -7.79 -1.80 16.23
N ARG A 2 -6.94 -0.93 16.82
CA ARG A 2 -7.22 0.52 16.86
C ARG A 2 -6.54 1.19 15.67
N LEU A 3 -7.31 1.92 14.87
CA LEU A 3 -6.87 2.48 13.58
C LEU A 3 -5.65 3.41 13.71
N LEU A 4 -5.66 4.31 14.70
CA LEU A 4 -4.52 5.21 14.95
C LEU A 4 -3.26 4.45 15.39
N SER A 5 -3.41 3.39 16.20
CA SER A 5 -2.29 2.54 16.62
C SER A 5 -1.67 1.83 15.41
N PHE A 6 -2.50 1.29 14.52
CA PHE A 6 -2.02 0.64 13.31
C PHE A 6 -1.32 1.61 12.35
N LEU A 7 -1.84 2.83 12.18
CA LEU A 7 -1.14 3.86 11.41
C LEU A 7 0.24 4.20 12.01
N THR A 8 0.33 4.22 13.33
CA THR A 8 1.60 4.45 14.05
C THR A 8 2.57 3.29 13.88
N ASP A 9 2.08 2.05 13.89
CA ASP A 9 2.90 0.86 13.64
C ASP A 9 3.47 0.88 12.20
N ILE A 10 2.67 1.29 11.20
CA ILE A 10 3.13 1.45 9.81
C ILE A 10 4.23 2.51 9.72
N GLU A 11 4.01 3.68 10.33
CA GLU A 11 5.00 4.76 10.31
C GLU A 11 6.30 4.37 10.99
N THR A 12 6.20 3.66 12.12
CA THR A 12 7.38 3.17 12.85
C THR A 12 8.15 2.15 12.01
N ALA A 13 7.45 1.25 11.30
CA ALA A 13 8.07 0.30 10.40
C ALA A 13 8.77 1.00 9.21
N LEU A 14 8.14 2.02 8.61
CA LEU A 14 8.76 2.83 7.55
C LEU A 14 10.08 3.45 8.02
N VAL A 15 10.09 4.06 9.21
CA VAL A 15 11.31 4.67 9.77
C VAL A 15 12.38 3.61 10.04
N ALA A 16 12.00 2.45 10.57
CA ALA A 16 12.94 1.38 10.91
C ALA A 16 13.60 0.71 9.68
N GLU A 17 12.86 0.60 8.58
CA GLU A 17 13.33 -0.05 7.35
C GLU A 17 14.07 0.90 6.39
N THR A 18 14.11 2.20 6.72
CA THR A 18 14.79 3.21 5.90
C THR A 18 16.26 3.36 6.34
N PRO A 19 17.23 3.35 5.41
CA PRO A 19 18.67 3.48 5.73
C PRO A 19 19.13 4.88 6.15
N VAL A 20 18.23 5.86 6.27
CA VAL A 20 18.56 7.25 6.58
C VAL A 20 18.78 7.44 8.07
N VAL A 21 20.01 7.77 8.45
CA VAL A 21 20.39 8.21 9.80
C VAL A 21 19.84 9.62 10.01
N ASP A 22 19.16 9.88 11.13
CA ASP A 22 18.48 11.14 11.52
C ASP A 22 17.00 11.31 11.12
N GLY A 23 16.14 10.58 11.84
CA GLY A 23 14.71 10.89 11.94
C GLY A 23 13.86 10.53 10.72
N GLY A 24 14.38 9.69 9.83
CA GLY A 24 13.68 9.08 8.68
C GLY A 24 13.78 9.88 7.38
N ALA A 25 13.44 9.23 6.26
CA ALA A 25 13.48 9.85 4.92
C ALA A 25 12.34 10.88 4.67
N TRP A 26 11.28 10.87 5.48
CA TRP A 26 10.10 11.69 5.25
C TRP A 26 9.76 12.61 6.43
N GLU A 27 9.16 13.75 6.10
CA GLU A 27 8.25 14.46 6.98
C GLU A 27 6.86 13.81 6.89
N THR A 28 6.32 13.38 8.04
CA THR A 28 5.06 12.66 8.11
C THR A 28 3.92 13.58 8.56
N SER A 29 2.75 13.42 7.94
CA SER A 29 1.51 14.06 8.39
C SER A 29 0.38 13.03 8.44
N ARG A 30 -0.40 13.05 9.52
CA ARG A 30 -1.46 12.07 9.80
C ARG A 30 -2.83 12.74 9.76
N MET A 31 -3.79 12.07 9.16
CA MET A 31 -5.22 12.42 9.25
C MET A 31 -6.01 11.17 9.64
N VAL A 32 -6.95 11.29 10.57
CA VAL A 32 -7.80 10.18 11.01
C VAL A 32 -9.25 10.62 11.14
N SER A 33 -10.16 9.85 10.57
CA SER A 33 -11.61 9.99 10.69
C SER A 33 -12.18 8.69 11.27
N PHE A 34 -12.40 8.68 12.59
CA PHE A 34 -12.91 7.49 13.29
C PHE A 34 -14.33 7.11 12.85
N HIS A 35 -15.16 8.11 12.58
CA HIS A 35 -16.53 7.89 12.11
C HIS A 35 -16.57 7.16 10.76
N GLN A 36 -15.62 7.47 9.86
CA GLN A 36 -15.54 6.86 8.54
C GLN A 36 -14.61 5.64 8.50
N GLY A 37 -13.93 5.31 9.60
CA GLY A 37 -12.91 4.26 9.62
C GLY A 37 -11.72 4.56 8.72
N LEU A 38 -11.41 5.83 8.47
CA LEU A 38 -10.33 6.24 7.56
C LEU A 38 -9.13 6.78 8.32
N ALA A 39 -7.93 6.43 7.87
CA ALA A 39 -6.69 7.03 8.32
C ALA A 39 -5.74 7.21 7.14
N ARG A 40 -5.02 8.32 7.10
CA ARG A 40 -4.06 8.64 6.05
C ARG A 40 -2.75 9.05 6.67
N LEU A 41 -1.66 8.45 6.19
CA LEU A 41 -0.29 8.89 6.42
C LEU A 41 0.22 9.49 5.11
N THR A 42 0.63 10.76 5.15
CA THR A 42 1.25 11.44 4.02
C THR A 42 2.74 11.55 4.28
N LEU A 43 3.54 11.23 3.27
CA LEU A 43 4.99 11.11 3.31
C LEU A 43 5.57 12.15 2.35
N ALA A 44 6.11 13.24 2.88
CA ALA A 44 6.82 14.24 2.09
C ALA A 44 8.32 13.97 2.20
N PRO A 45 9.05 13.79 1.09
CA PRO A 45 10.46 13.48 1.16
C PRO A 45 11.23 14.66 1.71
N ARG A 46 12.12 14.42 2.66
CA ARG A 46 13.03 15.44 3.18
C ARG A 46 14.07 15.82 2.13
N SER A 47 14.56 17.05 2.22
CA SER A 47 15.66 17.50 1.36
C SER A 47 16.90 16.63 1.57
N GLY A 48 17.56 16.26 0.47
CA GLY A 48 18.81 15.48 0.52
C GLY A 48 18.65 13.96 0.53
N ASN A 49 17.46 13.43 0.24
CA ASN A 49 17.27 12.00 -0.05
C ASN A 49 16.42 11.78 -1.30
N ASP A 50 16.59 10.61 -1.92
CA ASP A 50 15.92 10.24 -3.17
C ASP A 50 14.67 9.37 -2.94
N PHE A 51 14.15 9.31 -1.72
CA PHE A 51 12.95 8.52 -1.45
C PHE A 51 11.72 9.17 -2.07
N PRO A 52 10.82 8.38 -2.70
CA PRO A 52 9.61 8.94 -3.27
C PRO A 52 8.68 9.43 -2.16
N GLY A 53 8.07 10.60 -2.37
CA GLY A 53 6.90 11.02 -1.58
C GLY A 53 5.68 10.16 -1.88
N GLY A 54 4.62 10.33 -1.08
CA GLY A 54 3.38 9.61 -1.32
C GLY A 54 2.39 9.67 -0.18
N ALA A 55 1.42 8.75 -0.21
CA ALA A 55 0.50 8.56 0.89
C ALA A 55 0.05 7.10 1.02
N ILE A 56 -0.21 6.71 2.27
CA ILE A 56 -0.80 5.45 2.67
C ILE A 56 -2.19 5.76 3.25
N LEU A 57 -3.24 5.31 2.57
CA LEU A 57 -4.63 5.42 3.03
C LEU A 57 -5.10 4.08 3.57
N ILE A 58 -5.50 4.04 4.84
CA ILE A 58 -6.10 2.90 5.51
C ILE A 58 -7.61 3.12 5.63
N GLN A 59 -8.38 2.17 5.14
CA GLN A 59 -9.83 2.08 5.33
C GLN A 59 -10.15 0.83 6.15
N ALA A 60 -10.65 1.01 7.36
CA ALA A 60 -11.15 -0.06 8.20
C ALA A 60 -12.63 -0.33 7.93
N PHE A 61 -13.00 -1.60 7.91
CA PHE A 61 -14.37 -2.06 7.70
C PHE A 61 -14.64 -3.34 8.49
N LEU A 62 -15.91 -3.62 8.76
CA LEU A 62 -16.34 -4.86 9.39
C LEU A 62 -16.83 -5.83 8.32
N LEU A 63 -16.46 -7.09 8.46
CA LEU A 63 -17.04 -8.19 7.70
C LEU A 63 -18.36 -8.65 8.34
N SER A 64 -19.11 -9.50 7.63
CA SER A 64 -20.41 -10.01 8.08
C SER A 64 -20.33 -10.85 9.37
N ASP A 65 -19.16 -11.41 9.67
CA ASP A 65 -18.86 -12.14 10.90
C ASP A 65 -18.45 -11.22 12.08
N GLY A 66 -18.46 -9.89 11.87
CA GLY A 66 -18.01 -8.90 12.85
C GLY A 66 -16.49 -8.70 12.90
N SER A 67 -15.72 -9.43 12.09
CA SER A 67 -14.26 -9.30 12.05
C SER A 67 -13.85 -7.97 11.41
N GLN A 68 -12.97 -7.23 12.10
CA GLN A 68 -12.46 -5.96 11.58
C GLN A 68 -11.32 -6.19 10.58
N SER A 69 -11.51 -5.76 9.35
CA SER A 69 -10.51 -5.85 8.28
C SER A 69 -10.09 -4.45 7.82
N VAL A 70 -8.97 -4.36 7.11
CA VAL A 70 -8.52 -3.10 6.53
C VAL A 70 -8.11 -3.24 5.07
N LYS A 71 -8.24 -2.14 4.34
CA LYS A 71 -7.72 -1.96 2.99
C LYS A 71 -6.71 -0.82 3.05
N ALA A 72 -5.48 -1.09 2.65
CA ALA A 72 -4.42 -0.11 2.51
C ALA A 72 -4.27 0.25 1.02
N SER A 73 -4.36 1.53 0.68
CA SER A 73 -4.09 2.05 -0.66
C SER A 73 -2.84 2.91 -0.60
N LEU A 74 -1.83 2.51 -1.35
CA LEU A 74 -0.50 3.10 -1.44
C LEU A 74 -0.40 3.93 -2.70
N THR A 75 0.11 5.15 -2.57
CA THR A 75 0.29 6.10 -3.67
C THR A 75 1.68 6.70 -3.57
N TRP A 76 2.33 6.90 -4.70
CA TRP A 76 3.65 7.53 -4.78
C TRP A 76 3.59 8.75 -5.68
N SER A 77 4.33 9.79 -5.32
CA SER A 77 4.48 10.98 -6.14
C SER A 77 5.04 10.60 -7.52
N GLY A 78 4.36 11.04 -8.59
CA GLY A 78 4.75 10.73 -9.97
C GLY A 78 4.29 9.36 -10.48
N SER A 79 3.65 8.53 -9.65
CA SER A 79 2.99 7.29 -10.10
C SER A 79 1.48 7.51 -10.27
N PRO A 80 0.89 7.18 -11.43
CA PRO A 80 -0.55 7.28 -11.64
C PRO A 80 -1.33 6.11 -11.03
N HIS A 81 -0.66 5.01 -10.70
CA HIS A 81 -1.32 3.77 -10.26
C HIS A 81 -1.19 3.57 -8.75
N PRO A 82 -2.30 3.62 -7.99
CA PRO A 82 -2.29 3.22 -6.59
C PRO A 82 -2.17 1.70 -6.47
N PHE A 83 -1.37 1.23 -5.51
CA PHE A 83 -1.30 -0.18 -5.17
C PHE A 83 -2.17 -0.46 -3.94
N THR A 84 -3.01 -1.49 -3.98
CA THR A 84 -3.94 -1.79 -2.88
C THR A 84 -3.65 -3.15 -2.24
N ILE A 85 -3.58 -3.16 -0.91
CA ILE A 85 -3.39 -4.34 -0.07
C ILE A 85 -4.61 -4.50 0.82
N ALA A 86 -5.34 -5.60 0.66
CA ALA A 86 -6.39 -6.00 1.59
C ALA A 86 -5.78 -6.85 2.72
N VAL A 87 -6.22 -6.60 3.94
CA VAL A 87 -5.78 -7.28 5.16
C VAL A 87 -7.04 -7.72 5.92
N TYR A 88 -7.30 -9.02 5.89
CA TYR A 88 -8.46 -9.61 6.54
C TYR A 88 -8.07 -10.14 7.91
N SER A 89 -8.89 -9.84 8.92
CA SER A 89 -8.65 -10.37 10.26
C SER A 89 -8.82 -11.88 10.30
N THR A 90 -7.85 -12.56 10.89
CA THR A 90 -7.89 -14.00 11.18
C THR A 90 -7.57 -14.24 12.66
N PRO A 91 -7.94 -15.39 13.25
CA PRO A 91 -7.66 -15.66 14.67
C PRO A 91 -6.16 -15.63 15.04
N ARG A 92 -5.27 -15.86 14.07
CA ARG A 92 -3.81 -15.85 14.27
C ARG A 92 -3.14 -14.58 13.75
N MET A 93 -3.93 -13.55 13.45
CA MET A 93 -3.45 -12.32 12.84
C MET A 93 -2.46 -11.59 13.75
N ASN A 94 -1.32 -11.20 13.17
CA ASN A 94 -0.40 -10.27 13.82
C ASN A 94 -0.44 -8.92 13.10
N TRP A 95 -1.21 -7.98 13.66
CA TRP A 95 -1.36 -6.63 13.10
C TRP A 95 -0.05 -5.87 12.95
N LYS A 96 0.97 -6.13 13.80
CA LYS A 96 2.27 -5.48 13.65
C LYS A 96 3.02 -5.99 12.43
N LEU A 97 2.96 -7.29 12.14
CA LEU A 97 3.57 -7.85 10.94
C LEU A 97 2.89 -7.34 9.67
N GLU A 98 1.57 -7.15 9.69
CA GLU A 98 0.87 -6.53 8.56
C GLU A 98 1.21 -5.07 8.37
N ALA A 99 1.42 -4.33 9.47
CA ALA A 99 1.89 -2.95 9.40
C ALA A 99 3.28 -2.88 8.74
N SER A 100 4.21 -3.76 9.15
CA SER A 100 5.51 -3.92 8.49
C SER A 100 5.36 -4.30 7.01
N ARG A 101 4.51 -5.27 6.67
CA ARG A 101 4.27 -5.65 5.27
C ARG A 101 3.78 -4.49 4.40
N ILE A 102 2.90 -3.65 4.93
CA ILE A 102 2.43 -2.44 4.25
C ILE A 102 3.57 -1.42 4.09
N ALA A 103 4.38 -1.22 5.12
CA ALA A 103 5.54 -0.34 5.06
C ALA A 103 6.56 -0.82 4.02
N SER A 104 6.96 -2.10 4.05
CA SER A 104 7.87 -2.68 3.06
C SER A 104 7.31 -2.55 1.64
N ALA A 105 6.02 -2.81 1.43
CA ALA A 105 5.39 -2.63 0.12
C ALA A 105 5.40 -1.18 -0.36
N PHE A 106 5.35 -0.19 0.55
CA PHE A 106 5.53 1.21 0.19
C PHE A 106 6.99 1.50 -0.23
N LEU A 107 7.96 0.95 0.51
CA LEU A 107 9.40 1.10 0.23
C LEU A 107 9.84 0.43 -1.08
N GLU A 108 9.21 -0.69 -1.45
CA GLU A 108 9.40 -1.36 -2.75
C GLU A 108 9.05 -0.44 -3.94
N GLY A 109 8.18 0.55 -3.72
CA GLY A 109 7.74 1.49 -4.74
C GLY A 109 6.53 1.02 -5.55
N PRO A 110 6.12 1.79 -6.57
CA PRO A 110 5.00 1.45 -7.44
C PRO A 110 5.26 0.14 -8.16
N ARG A 111 4.35 -0.82 -8.03
CA ARG A 111 4.39 -2.03 -8.83
C ARG A 111 3.96 -1.69 -10.25
N GLN A 112 4.79 -2.01 -11.24
CA GLN A 112 4.35 -2.03 -12.62
C GLN A 112 3.32 -3.15 -12.74
N GLU A 113 2.09 -2.82 -13.09
CA GLU A 113 1.14 -3.84 -13.50
C GLU A 113 1.79 -4.60 -14.66
N SER A 114 2.05 -5.89 -14.47
CA SER A 114 2.40 -6.76 -15.57
C SER A 114 1.18 -6.79 -16.48
N THR A 115 1.15 -5.92 -17.48
CA THR A 115 0.19 -5.99 -18.58
C THR A 115 0.40 -7.35 -19.22
N GLY A 116 -0.44 -8.31 -18.86
CA GLY A 116 -0.49 -9.60 -19.52
C GLY A 116 -0.92 -9.33 -20.95
N PHE A 117 0.04 -9.15 -21.85
CA PHE A 117 -0.22 -9.26 -23.27
C PHE A 117 -0.63 -10.71 -23.50
N VAL A 118 -1.94 -10.95 -23.55
CA VAL A 118 -2.48 -12.08 -24.29
C VAL A 118 -2.11 -11.79 -25.74
N THR A 119 -1.02 -12.40 -26.21
CA THR A 119 -0.80 -12.56 -27.64
C THR A 119 -1.95 -13.43 -28.13
N GLU A 120 -3.02 -12.80 -28.62
CA GLU A 120 -3.96 -13.47 -29.51
C GLU A 120 -3.13 -13.92 -30.72
N GLU A 121 -2.76 -15.21 -30.73
CA GLU A 121 -2.31 -15.87 -31.95
C GLU A 121 -3.45 -15.77 -32.97
N HIS A 122 -3.32 -14.81 -33.88
CA HIS A 122 -4.17 -14.65 -35.05
C HIS A 122 -3.95 -15.88 -35.96
N HIS A 123 -4.68 -16.96 -35.67
CA HIS A 123 -4.68 -18.17 -36.47
C HIS A 123 -5.40 -17.86 -37.80
N VAL A 124 -4.65 -17.44 -38.81
CA VAL A 124 -5.17 -17.22 -40.17
C VAL A 124 -5.62 -18.57 -40.74
N PRO A 125 -6.90 -18.78 -41.10
CA PRO A 125 -7.30 -19.98 -41.82
C PRO A 125 -6.78 -19.89 -43.26
N LEU A 126 -5.92 -20.84 -43.65
CA LEU A 126 -5.58 -21.07 -45.06
C LEU A 126 -6.87 -21.41 -45.82
N SER A 127 -7.35 -20.46 -46.62
CA SER A 127 -8.40 -20.71 -47.60
C SER A 127 -7.85 -21.63 -48.69
N ALA A 128 -8.44 -22.81 -48.83
CA ALA A 128 -8.24 -23.66 -49.98
C ALA A 128 -8.77 -22.91 -51.22
N SER A 129 -7.89 -22.70 -52.21
CA SER A 129 -8.28 -22.28 -53.55
C SER A 129 -8.11 -23.45 -54.51
N ALA A 130 -9.09 -23.54 -55.41
CA ALA A 130 -9.45 -24.61 -56.33
C ALA A 130 -8.34 -25.06 -57.30
#